data_AF-A0A7L3KLX9-F1
#
_entry.id   AF-A0A7L3KLX9-F1
#
_cell.length_a   1.000
_cell.length_b   1.000
_cell.length_c   1.000
_cell.angle_alpha   90.00
_cell.angle_beta   90.00
_cell.angle_gamma   90.00
#
_symmetry.space_group_name_H-M   'P 1'
#
loop_
_entity.id
_entity.type
_entity.pdbx_description
1 polymer ?
#
loop_
_entity_poly.entity_id
_entity_poly.type
_entity_poly.pdbx_seq_one_letter_code
_entity_poly.pdbx_strand_id
1 'polypeptide(L)'
;CKYWHYDDNLLTSSVVIVFHNEGWSTLMRTVHSVIKRTPRKYLAEIVLIDDFSNKAHLQERLDDYIKQWNGLVKVFRNERREGLIQARSIGAQKAKLGQVLVYLDAHCEVGINWYAPLIAPISKDRTTCTVPLIDVIDGNTFKIVPQGGGDEDGFARGAWDWSMLWKRVPLTKREKESRKTKTEPYRSPAMAGGLFAIERDFFFELGLYDPGLQIWGGENFEISYKIWQCGGKLLFVPCSRVGHIYRLQGWQGNPPPVYVGSSPTLKNYVRVVEVWWDEYKDYFYASRPETKALPYGDISELKKFREDHNCKSFKWFMEEIAYDITSYYPLPPKNVDWGEIRGFETSYCIDSMGHTNGGFVELGPCHRMGGNQLFRINEANQLMQYDQCLTKGTDGSKIMITHCNQNEYKEWQFFKNLHRFTHIPSGKCLDRSEVLHQVFISECDSSKATQKWEMNNILSV
;
A
#
# COMPACT_ATOMS: atom_id res chain seq x y z
N CYS A 1 -11.13 -26.56 6.95
CA CYS A 1 -11.31 -26.29 5.51
C CYS A 1 -11.90 -27.45 4.70
N LYS A 2 -11.36 -28.68 4.76
CA LYS A 2 -11.87 -29.81 3.95
C LYS A 2 -13.26 -30.34 4.35
N TYR A 3 -13.77 -29.96 5.52
CA TYR A 3 -15.01 -30.49 6.12
C TYR A 3 -16.17 -29.48 6.11
N TRP A 4 -16.04 -28.38 5.35
CA TRP A 4 -17.14 -27.45 5.16
C TRP A 4 -18.07 -27.95 4.05
N HIS A 5 -19.36 -27.98 4.34
CA HIS A 5 -20.42 -28.21 3.36
C HIS A 5 -20.99 -26.84 3.00
N TYR A 6 -20.92 -26.49 1.71
CA TYR A 6 -21.47 -25.24 1.18
C TYR A 6 -22.76 -25.55 0.45
N ASP A 7 -23.70 -24.60 0.46
CA ASP A 7 -24.86 -24.65 -0.44
C ASP A 7 -24.36 -24.59 -1.90
N ASP A 8 -25.05 -25.31 -2.80
CA ASP A 8 -24.82 -25.26 -4.23
C ASP A 8 -25.40 -23.99 -4.89
N ASN A 9 -26.18 -23.19 -4.16
CA ASN A 9 -26.73 -21.91 -4.59
C ASN A 9 -25.72 -20.75 -4.51
N LEU A 10 -24.49 -20.98 -5.01
CA LEU A 10 -23.47 -19.93 -5.08
C LEU A 10 -23.70 -19.04 -6.30
N LEU A 11 -23.41 -17.75 -6.14
CA LEU A 11 -23.38 -16.79 -7.24
C LEU A 11 -22.35 -17.19 -8.30
N THR A 12 -22.63 -16.89 -9.56
CA THR A 12 -21.67 -17.02 -10.67
C THR A 12 -20.66 -15.88 -10.67
N SER A 13 -19.46 -16.09 -11.21
CA SER A 13 -18.40 -15.09 -11.23
C SER A 13 -17.78 -14.87 -12.61
N SER A 14 -17.46 -13.60 -12.88
CA SER A 14 -16.50 -13.21 -13.92
C SER A 14 -15.14 -12.98 -13.27
N VAL A 15 -14.13 -13.73 -13.70
CA VAL A 15 -12.76 -13.55 -13.19
C VAL A 15 -12.04 -12.54 -14.07
N VAL A 16 -11.63 -11.41 -13.50
CA VAL A 16 -10.95 -10.33 -14.20
C VAL A 16 -9.46 -10.36 -13.90
N ILE A 17 -8.63 -10.40 -14.94
CA ILE A 17 -7.17 -10.43 -14.86
C ILE A 17 -6.61 -9.26 -15.66
N VAL A 18 -6.09 -8.25 -14.98
CA VAL A 18 -5.38 -7.13 -15.61
C VAL A 18 -3.92 -7.52 -15.81
N PHE A 19 -3.37 -7.24 -16.99
CA PHE A 19 -1.96 -7.50 -17.28
C PHE A 19 -1.32 -6.40 -18.11
N HIS A 20 -0.01 -6.22 -17.93
CA HIS A 20 0.83 -5.36 -18.76
C HIS A 20 2.21 -5.99 -18.88
N ASN A 21 2.62 -6.38 -20.09
CA ASN A 21 3.91 -7.02 -20.36
C ASN A 21 4.20 -8.27 -19.50
N GLU A 22 3.15 -8.97 -19.07
CA GLU A 22 3.26 -10.19 -18.26
C GLU A 22 3.91 -11.33 -19.04
N GLY A 23 4.70 -12.19 -18.37
CA GLY A 23 5.25 -13.39 -19.00
C GLY A 23 4.17 -14.33 -19.51
N TRP A 24 4.39 -14.95 -20.69
CA TRP A 24 3.41 -15.87 -21.28
C TRP A 24 3.02 -17.02 -20.33
N SER A 25 4.02 -17.67 -19.74
CA SER A 25 3.81 -18.84 -18.88
C SER A 25 3.12 -18.48 -17.57
N THR A 26 3.41 -17.33 -16.98
CA THR A 26 2.77 -16.86 -15.74
C THR A 26 1.31 -16.48 -16.00
N LEU A 27 1.05 -15.67 -17.03
CA LEU A 27 -0.31 -15.28 -17.43
C LEU A 27 -1.19 -16.50 -17.72
N MET A 28 -0.70 -17.42 -18.57
CA MET A 28 -1.48 -18.59 -18.94
C MET A 28 -1.64 -19.57 -17.79
N ARG A 29 -0.65 -19.74 -16.92
CA ARG A 29 -0.79 -20.59 -15.73
C ARG A 29 -1.87 -20.07 -14.79
N THR A 30 -2.00 -18.75 -14.64
CA THR A 30 -3.12 -18.15 -13.90
C THR A 30 -4.46 -18.56 -14.51
N VAL A 31 -4.65 -18.33 -15.81
CA VAL A 31 -5.89 -18.69 -16.54
C VAL A 31 -6.20 -20.18 -16.42
N HIS A 32 -5.22 -21.04 -16.69
CA HIS A 32 -5.36 -22.50 -16.58
C HIS A 32 -5.74 -22.93 -15.16
N SER A 33 -5.15 -22.32 -14.13
CA SER A 33 -5.46 -22.66 -12.74
C SER A 33 -6.93 -22.39 -12.39
N VAL A 34 -7.47 -21.25 -12.85
CA VAL A 34 -8.88 -20.87 -12.65
C VAL A 34 -9.81 -21.85 -13.33
N ILE A 35 -9.57 -22.17 -14.61
CA ILE A 35 -10.38 -23.12 -15.38
C ILE A 35 -10.33 -24.52 -14.77
N LYS A 36 -9.15 -24.96 -14.31
CA LYS A 36 -8.93 -26.31 -13.77
C LYS A 36 -9.56 -26.51 -12.40
N ARG A 37 -9.63 -25.47 -11.56
CA ARG A 37 -9.97 -25.59 -10.13
C ARG A 37 -11.28 -24.91 -9.73
N THR A 38 -12.01 -24.35 -10.68
CA THR A 38 -13.34 -23.75 -10.46
C THR A 38 -14.43 -24.63 -11.08
N PRO A 39 -15.52 -24.98 -10.35
CA PRO A 39 -16.62 -25.72 -10.95
C PRO A 39 -17.26 -24.95 -12.11
N ARG A 40 -17.43 -25.61 -13.27
CA ARG A 40 -17.82 -24.97 -14.54
C ARG A 40 -19.12 -24.16 -14.44
N LYS A 41 -20.11 -24.63 -13.67
CA LYS A 41 -21.41 -23.94 -13.50
C LYS A 41 -21.30 -22.54 -12.88
N TYR A 42 -20.21 -22.25 -12.18
CA TYR A 42 -20.02 -20.96 -11.50
C TYR A 42 -19.07 -20.00 -12.23
N LEU A 43 -18.29 -20.49 -13.20
CA LEU A 43 -17.34 -19.66 -13.95
C LEU A 43 -18.02 -19.11 -15.21
N ALA A 44 -18.56 -17.90 -15.13
CA ALA A 44 -19.30 -17.28 -16.22
C ALA A 44 -18.38 -16.86 -17.38
N GLU A 45 -17.23 -16.26 -17.06
CA GLU A 45 -16.19 -15.86 -18.02
C GLU A 45 -14.87 -15.55 -17.31
N ILE A 46 -13.78 -15.56 -18.09
CA ILE A 46 -12.49 -14.98 -17.70
C ILE A 46 -12.21 -13.80 -18.63
N VAL A 47 -12.06 -12.62 -18.05
CA VAL A 47 -11.85 -11.36 -18.78
C VAL A 47 -10.42 -10.89 -18.55
N LEU A 48 -9.61 -10.96 -19.59
CA LEU A 48 -8.24 -10.46 -19.61
C LEU A 48 -8.26 -8.99 -20.08
N ILE A 49 -7.70 -8.09 -19.30
CA ILE A 49 -7.56 -6.67 -19.66
C ILE A 49 -6.10 -6.37 -19.94
N ASP A 50 -5.78 -6.15 -21.22
CA ASP A 50 -4.46 -5.73 -21.66
C ASP A 50 -4.30 -4.22 -21.49
N ASP A 51 -3.53 -3.82 -20.48
CA ASP A 51 -3.23 -2.42 -20.20
C ASP A 51 -2.07 -1.91 -21.05
N PHE A 52 -2.24 -1.97 -22.37
CA PHE A 52 -1.30 -1.43 -23.37
C PHE A 52 0.08 -2.13 -23.37
N SER A 53 0.08 -3.46 -23.44
CA SER A 53 1.31 -4.26 -23.55
C SER A 53 2.01 -4.09 -24.89
N ASN A 54 3.35 -4.16 -24.90
CA ASN A 54 4.18 -4.09 -26.10
C ASN A 54 4.89 -5.40 -26.46
N LYS A 55 4.83 -6.43 -25.61
CA LYS A 55 5.45 -7.73 -25.89
C LYS A 55 4.64 -8.48 -26.94
N ALA A 56 5.28 -8.89 -28.03
CA ALA A 56 4.64 -9.53 -29.18
C ALA A 56 3.81 -10.78 -28.82
N HIS A 57 4.24 -11.57 -27.83
CA HIS A 57 3.50 -12.76 -27.41
C HIS A 57 2.16 -12.46 -26.73
N LEU A 58 1.87 -11.20 -26.36
CA LEU A 58 0.58 -10.78 -25.80
C LEU A 58 -0.39 -10.24 -26.86
N GLN A 59 0.04 -10.17 -28.13
CA GLN A 59 -0.78 -9.69 -29.24
C GLN A 59 -1.50 -10.88 -29.90
N GLU A 60 -1.35 -11.06 -31.21
CA GLU A 60 -2.04 -12.09 -32.01
C GLU A 60 -1.93 -13.51 -31.43
N ARG A 61 -0.75 -13.88 -30.92
CA ARG A 61 -0.54 -15.20 -30.30
C ARG A 61 -1.49 -15.46 -29.12
N LEU A 62 -1.77 -14.43 -28.31
CA LEU A 62 -2.71 -14.55 -27.20
C LEU A 62 -4.13 -14.72 -27.74
N ASP A 63 -4.53 -13.90 -28.72
CA ASP A 63 -5.85 -13.94 -29.34
C ASP A 63 -6.16 -15.32 -29.95
N ASP A 64 -5.17 -15.94 -30.60
CA ASP A 64 -5.31 -17.28 -31.15
C ASP A 64 -5.36 -18.36 -30.08
N TYR A 65 -4.51 -18.28 -29.06
CA TYR A 65 -4.44 -19.29 -28.01
C TYR A 65 -5.72 -19.36 -27.18
N ILE A 66 -6.36 -18.23 -26.87
CA ILE A 66 -7.58 -18.22 -26.03
C ILE A 66 -8.80 -18.84 -26.73
N LYS A 67 -8.80 -18.98 -28.07
CA LYS A 67 -9.90 -19.58 -28.84
C LYS A 67 -10.21 -21.01 -28.43
N GLN A 68 -9.23 -21.74 -27.88
CA GLN A 68 -9.41 -23.12 -27.41
C GLN A 68 -10.47 -23.27 -26.32
N TRP A 69 -10.83 -22.19 -25.61
CA TRP A 69 -11.86 -22.18 -24.58
C TRP A 69 -13.22 -21.68 -25.07
N ASN A 70 -13.44 -21.68 -26.39
CA ASN A 70 -14.74 -21.44 -27.03
C ASN A 70 -15.45 -20.16 -26.52
N GLY A 71 -14.69 -19.09 -26.28
CA GLY A 71 -15.21 -17.80 -25.84
C GLY A 71 -15.40 -17.64 -24.33
N LEU A 72 -15.10 -18.65 -23.52
CA LEU A 72 -15.06 -18.53 -22.04
C LEU A 72 -14.00 -17.51 -21.60
N VAL A 73 -12.86 -17.50 -22.27
CA VAL A 73 -11.77 -16.54 -22.03
C VAL A 73 -11.82 -15.47 -23.12
N LYS A 74 -11.84 -14.21 -22.71
CA LYS A 74 -11.89 -13.04 -23.61
C LYS A 74 -10.77 -12.08 -23.24
N VAL A 75 -10.22 -11.39 -24.23
CA VAL A 75 -9.25 -10.32 -24.02
C VAL A 75 -9.81 -9.00 -24.56
N PHE A 76 -9.63 -7.93 -23.80
CA PHE A 76 -9.91 -6.56 -24.21
C PHE A 76 -8.63 -5.74 -24.10
N ARG A 77 -8.34 -4.95 -25.13
CA ARG A 77 -7.13 -4.12 -25.21
C ARG A 77 -7.47 -2.67 -24.96
N ASN A 78 -6.76 -2.04 -24.02
CA ASN A 78 -6.85 -0.61 -23.80
C ASN A 78 -6.09 0.14 -24.90
N GLU A 79 -6.62 1.30 -25.31
CA GLU A 79 -6.00 2.14 -26.34
C GLU A 79 -4.78 2.93 -25.83
N ARG A 80 -4.66 3.05 -24.51
CA ARG A 80 -3.54 3.67 -23.80
C ARG A 80 -3.30 2.95 -22.48
N ARG A 81 -2.18 3.26 -21.81
CA ARG A 81 -1.83 2.67 -20.51
C ARG A 81 -2.57 3.36 -19.37
N GLU A 82 -3.75 2.86 -19.03
CA GLU A 82 -4.60 3.40 -17.97
C GLU A 82 -4.02 3.15 -16.57
N GLY A 83 -3.19 2.12 -16.43
CA GLY A 83 -2.63 1.69 -15.16
C GLY A 83 -3.53 0.70 -14.44
N LEU A 84 -2.99 0.02 -13.43
CA LEU A 84 -3.63 -1.10 -12.74
C LEU A 84 -5.05 -0.74 -12.24
N ILE A 85 -5.17 0.42 -11.61
CA ILE A 85 -6.40 0.85 -10.93
C ILE A 85 -7.54 1.02 -11.95
N GLN A 86 -7.32 1.85 -12.97
CA GLN A 86 -8.35 2.15 -13.97
C GLN A 86 -8.59 0.96 -14.91
N ALA A 87 -7.56 0.15 -15.20
CA ALA A 87 -7.74 -1.10 -15.94
C ALA A 87 -8.64 -2.10 -15.19
N ARG A 88 -8.62 -2.14 -13.86
CA ARG A 88 -9.60 -2.91 -13.08
C ARG A 88 -11.02 -2.36 -13.23
N SER A 89 -11.21 -1.03 -13.15
CA SER A 89 -12.51 -0.39 -13.39
C SER A 89 -13.06 -0.69 -14.79
N ILE A 90 -12.21 -0.64 -15.82
CA ILE A 90 -12.57 -1.07 -17.19
C ILE A 90 -12.94 -2.55 -17.21
N GLY A 91 -12.19 -3.39 -16.50
CA GLY A 91 -12.50 -4.80 -16.30
C GLY A 91 -13.91 -5.04 -15.74
N ALA A 92 -14.33 -4.31 -14.70
CA ALA A 92 -15.69 -4.37 -14.16
C ALA A 92 -16.77 -4.03 -15.21
N GLN A 93 -16.49 -3.07 -16.09
CA GLN A 93 -17.42 -2.64 -17.14
C GLN A 93 -17.50 -3.65 -18.30
N LYS A 94 -16.38 -4.30 -18.63
CA LYS A 94 -16.31 -5.30 -19.71
C LYS A 94 -16.81 -6.68 -19.28
N ALA A 95 -16.62 -7.06 -18.02
CA ALA A 95 -17.14 -8.28 -17.42
C ALA A 95 -18.64 -8.13 -17.10
N LYS A 96 -19.48 -8.80 -17.90
CA LYS A 96 -20.95 -8.62 -17.89
C LYS A 96 -21.73 -9.88 -17.56
N LEU A 97 -21.10 -11.05 -17.53
CA LEU A 97 -21.82 -12.32 -17.42
C LEU A 97 -21.94 -12.85 -15.99
N GLY A 98 -20.97 -12.56 -15.12
CA GLY A 98 -20.96 -13.00 -13.72
C GLY A 98 -21.67 -12.04 -12.77
N GLN A 99 -22.27 -12.59 -11.72
CA GLN A 99 -22.89 -11.83 -10.63
C GLN A 99 -21.86 -11.28 -9.65
N VAL A 100 -20.71 -11.92 -9.53
CA VAL A 100 -19.57 -11.48 -8.71
C VAL A 100 -18.37 -11.21 -9.61
N LEU A 101 -17.65 -10.12 -9.35
CA LEU A 101 -16.36 -9.85 -9.94
C LEU A 101 -15.27 -10.44 -9.05
N VAL A 102 -14.41 -11.28 -9.61
CA VAL A 102 -13.25 -11.83 -8.90
C VAL A 102 -11.98 -11.34 -9.58
N TYR A 103 -11.22 -10.50 -8.90
CA TYR A 103 -9.95 -9.99 -9.39
C TYR A 103 -8.81 -10.92 -9.01
N LEU A 104 -7.93 -11.18 -9.98
CA LEU A 104 -6.65 -11.85 -9.78
C LEU A 104 -5.56 -11.06 -10.50
N ASP A 105 -4.37 -11.02 -9.90
CA ASP A 105 -3.18 -10.57 -10.62
C ASP A 105 -2.78 -11.62 -11.66
N ALA A 106 -2.07 -11.18 -12.70
CA ALA A 106 -1.74 -12.01 -13.86
C ALA A 106 -0.73 -13.13 -13.59
N HIS A 107 -0.15 -13.18 -12.40
CA HIS A 107 0.87 -14.14 -11.98
C HIS A 107 0.47 -14.85 -10.68
N CYS A 108 -0.70 -15.50 -10.73
CA CYS A 108 -1.30 -16.21 -9.61
C CYS A 108 -1.56 -17.69 -9.91
N GLU A 109 -1.74 -18.48 -8.86
CA GLU A 109 -2.24 -19.86 -8.96
C GLU A 109 -3.30 -20.11 -7.90
N VAL A 110 -4.55 -20.33 -8.31
CA VAL A 110 -5.65 -20.53 -7.37
C VAL A 110 -5.58 -21.92 -6.71
N GLY A 111 -5.93 -22.01 -5.42
CA GLY A 111 -5.94 -23.26 -4.66
C GLY A 111 -7.09 -24.20 -5.02
N ILE A 112 -7.03 -25.44 -4.53
CA ILE A 112 -8.14 -26.39 -4.64
C ILE A 112 -9.32 -25.90 -3.79
N ASN A 113 -10.53 -25.96 -4.34
CA ASN A 113 -11.76 -25.52 -3.68
C ASN A 113 -11.71 -24.05 -3.21
N TRP A 114 -10.99 -23.18 -3.93
CA TRP A 114 -10.87 -21.77 -3.58
C TRP A 114 -12.21 -21.01 -3.74
N TYR A 115 -13.05 -21.43 -4.69
CA TYR A 115 -14.24 -20.68 -5.12
C TYR A 115 -15.37 -20.68 -4.07
N ALA A 116 -15.85 -21.85 -3.66
CA ALA A 116 -16.96 -21.98 -2.73
C ALA A 116 -16.80 -21.16 -1.43
N PRO A 117 -15.68 -21.28 -0.67
CA PRO A 117 -15.47 -20.48 0.52
C PRO A 117 -15.40 -18.97 0.24
N LEU A 118 -14.87 -18.57 -0.92
CA LEU A 118 -14.73 -17.15 -1.28
C LEU A 118 -16.10 -16.52 -1.57
N ILE A 119 -16.97 -17.22 -2.28
CA ILE A 119 -18.23 -16.67 -2.79
C ILE A 119 -19.41 -16.85 -1.83
N ALA A 120 -19.36 -17.86 -0.95
CA ALA A 120 -20.44 -18.13 -0.01
C ALA A 120 -20.81 -16.93 0.91
N PRO A 121 -19.87 -16.15 1.46
CA PRO A 121 -20.20 -14.97 2.26
C PRO A 121 -20.94 -13.90 1.44
N ILE A 122 -20.53 -13.68 0.19
CA ILE A 122 -21.14 -12.72 -0.74
C ILE A 122 -22.57 -13.17 -1.11
N SER A 123 -22.75 -14.47 -1.30
CA SER A 123 -24.06 -15.06 -1.63
C SER A 123 -25.07 -14.86 -0.49
N LYS A 124 -24.60 -14.78 0.76
CA LYS A 124 -25.45 -14.51 1.93
C LYS A 124 -25.72 -13.02 2.15
N ASP A 125 -24.77 -12.16 1.83
CA ASP A 125 -24.83 -10.72 2.03
C ASP A 125 -24.07 -10.02 0.90
N ARG A 126 -24.81 -9.43 -0.06
CA ARG A 126 -24.26 -8.79 -1.27
C ARG A 126 -23.24 -7.69 -0.96
N THR A 127 -23.31 -7.09 0.22
CA THR A 127 -22.42 -6.00 0.66
C THR A 127 -21.10 -6.52 1.27
N THR A 128 -20.89 -7.84 1.23
CA THR A 128 -19.63 -8.47 1.67
C THR A 128 -18.66 -8.55 0.50
N CYS A 129 -17.48 -7.97 0.68
CA CYS A 129 -16.31 -8.22 -0.14
C CYS A 129 -15.44 -9.28 0.54
N THR A 130 -14.91 -10.23 -0.22
CA THR A 130 -14.06 -11.30 0.29
C THR A 130 -12.68 -11.29 -0.33
N VAL A 131 -11.71 -11.78 0.42
CA VAL A 131 -10.30 -11.83 0.01
C VAL A 131 -9.78 -13.24 0.34
N PRO A 132 -9.19 -13.96 -0.62
CA PRO A 132 -8.52 -15.21 -0.32
C PRO A 132 -7.24 -14.94 0.50
N LEU A 133 -6.78 -15.91 1.27
CA LEU A 133 -5.43 -15.82 1.81
C LEU A 133 -4.41 -15.93 0.67
N ILE A 134 -3.53 -14.94 0.59
CA ILE A 134 -2.54 -14.83 -0.47
C ILE A 134 -1.27 -15.54 0.00
N ASP A 135 -0.91 -16.61 -0.71
CA ASP A 135 0.32 -17.36 -0.50
C ASP A 135 1.43 -16.81 -1.41
N VAL A 136 2.69 -16.97 -1.01
CA VAL A 136 3.85 -16.56 -1.79
C VAL A 136 4.22 -17.70 -2.74
N ILE A 137 4.22 -17.43 -4.04
CA ILE A 137 4.92 -18.25 -5.03
C ILE A 137 6.31 -17.65 -5.18
N ASP A 138 7.35 -18.42 -4.84
CA ASP A 138 8.73 -18.01 -5.00
C ASP A 138 9.05 -17.79 -6.49
N GLY A 139 9.50 -16.58 -6.85
CA GLY A 139 9.68 -16.19 -8.26
C GLY A 139 10.80 -16.92 -9.00
N ASN A 140 11.65 -17.68 -8.28
CA ASN A 140 12.76 -18.43 -8.88
C ASN A 140 12.45 -19.94 -8.92
N THR A 141 11.98 -20.50 -7.81
CA THR A 141 11.75 -21.94 -7.62
C THR A 141 10.29 -22.37 -7.79
N PHE A 142 9.36 -21.42 -7.86
CA PHE A 142 7.91 -21.65 -7.96
C PHE A 142 7.30 -22.47 -6.80
N LYS A 143 8.02 -22.62 -5.69
CA LYS A 143 7.46 -23.21 -4.47
C LYS A 143 6.44 -22.26 -3.86
N ILE A 144 5.33 -22.83 -3.39
CA ILE A 144 4.26 -22.07 -2.72
C ILE A 144 4.44 -22.19 -1.21
N VAL A 145 4.57 -21.06 -0.53
CA VAL A 145 4.67 -20.98 0.94
C VAL A 145 3.66 -19.97 1.48
N PRO A 146 3.08 -20.20 2.66
CA PRO A 146 2.20 -19.22 3.29
C PRO A 146 2.97 -17.94 3.62
N GLN A 147 2.30 -16.80 3.58
CA GLN A 147 2.88 -15.55 4.07
C GLN A 147 3.12 -15.61 5.59
N GLY A 148 4.32 -15.24 6.05
CA GLY A 148 4.63 -15.09 7.49
C GLY A 148 3.90 -13.90 8.13
N GLY A 149 4.01 -13.69 9.44
CA GLY A 149 3.46 -12.50 10.13
C GLY A 149 1.97 -12.58 10.52
N GLY A 150 1.40 -13.77 10.51
CA GLY A 150 0.11 -14.04 11.15
C GLY A 150 0.26 -14.43 12.62
N ASP A 151 -0.86 -14.81 13.23
CA ASP A 151 -0.93 -15.44 14.54
C ASP A 151 -0.35 -16.88 14.53
N GLU A 152 -0.59 -17.67 15.58
CA GLU A 152 -0.15 -19.06 15.69
C GLU A 152 -0.62 -19.97 14.54
N ASP A 153 -1.66 -19.56 13.80
CA ASP A 153 -2.22 -20.28 12.66
C ASP A 153 -1.84 -19.65 11.32
N GLY A 154 -1.00 -18.62 11.34
CA GLY A 154 -0.62 -17.85 10.17
C GLY A 154 -1.73 -16.94 9.65
N PHE A 155 -2.77 -16.64 10.44
CA PHE A 155 -3.81 -15.68 10.07
C PHE A 155 -3.38 -14.26 10.41
N ALA A 156 -3.41 -13.40 9.40
CA ALA A 156 -3.09 -11.99 9.51
C ALA A 156 -4.25 -11.15 8.97
N ARG A 157 -4.36 -9.93 9.49
CA ARG A 157 -5.27 -8.90 9.01
C ARG A 157 -4.47 -7.85 8.25
N GLY A 158 -5.10 -7.24 7.25
CA GLY A 158 -4.54 -6.11 6.52
C GLY A 158 -4.57 -4.83 7.34
N ALA A 159 -3.45 -4.12 7.35
CA ALA A 159 -3.26 -2.89 8.12
C ALA A 159 -2.46 -1.87 7.30
N TRP A 160 -2.18 -0.72 7.92
CA TRP A 160 -1.28 0.30 7.39
C TRP A 160 -0.52 0.99 8.51
N ASP A 161 0.59 1.62 8.17
CA ASP A 161 1.17 2.68 9.01
C ASP A 161 0.60 4.04 8.61
N TRP A 162 0.85 5.07 9.42
CA TRP A 162 0.34 6.42 9.19
C TRP A 162 0.94 7.13 7.98
N SER A 163 1.87 6.49 7.26
CA SER A 163 2.34 6.94 5.95
C SER A 163 1.59 6.25 4.78
N MET A 164 0.51 5.53 5.08
CA MET A 164 -0.34 4.76 4.16
C MET A 164 0.43 3.63 3.43
N LEU A 165 1.43 3.04 4.08
CA LEU A 165 2.08 1.83 3.55
C LEU A 165 1.37 0.59 4.05
N TRP A 166 1.17 -0.39 3.17
CA TRP A 166 0.58 -1.68 3.50
C TRP A 166 1.39 -2.42 4.58
N LYS A 167 0.67 -2.87 5.60
CA LYS A 167 1.20 -3.69 6.70
C LYS A 167 0.29 -4.88 6.94
N ARG A 168 0.80 -5.86 7.69
CA ARG A 168 0.03 -7.01 8.15
C ARG A 168 0.25 -7.17 9.64
N VAL A 169 -0.85 -7.40 10.36
CA VAL A 169 -0.84 -7.64 11.81
C VAL A 169 -1.50 -8.99 12.10
N PRO A 170 -1.11 -9.70 13.16
CA PRO A 170 -1.73 -10.97 13.54
C PRO A 170 -3.24 -10.84 13.75
N LEU A 171 -3.98 -11.93 13.51
CA LEU A 171 -5.40 -12.01 13.87
C LEU A 171 -5.58 -11.84 15.38
N THR A 172 -6.48 -10.94 15.78
CA THR A 172 -6.68 -10.57 17.18
C THR A 172 -7.48 -11.62 17.95
N LYS A 173 -7.34 -11.61 19.28
CA LYS A 173 -8.18 -12.42 20.17
C LYS A 173 -9.67 -12.08 20.03
N ARG A 174 -10.01 -10.78 19.90
CA ARG A 174 -11.38 -10.29 19.71
C ARG A 174 -12.03 -10.89 18.45
N GLU A 175 -11.32 -10.94 17.32
CA GLU A 175 -11.85 -11.60 16.12
C GLU A 175 -11.99 -13.12 16.30
N LYS A 176 -11.04 -13.77 16.98
CA LYS A 176 -11.13 -15.22 17.27
C LYS A 176 -12.35 -15.57 18.11
N GLU A 177 -12.61 -14.81 19.18
CA GLU A 177 -13.74 -15.02 20.10
C GLU A 177 -15.10 -14.79 19.44
N SER A 178 -15.16 -13.92 18.41
CA SER A 178 -16.38 -13.67 17.64
C SER A 178 -16.77 -14.81 16.69
N ARG A 179 -15.89 -15.79 16.50
CA ARG A 179 -16.02 -16.89 15.52
C ARG A 179 -16.22 -18.22 16.23
N LYS A 180 -17.13 -19.05 15.71
CA LYS A 180 -17.42 -20.37 16.29
C LYS A 180 -16.36 -21.42 15.94
N THR A 181 -15.67 -21.20 14.82
CA THR A 181 -14.74 -22.12 14.21
C THR A 181 -13.47 -21.40 13.79
N LYS A 182 -12.38 -22.15 13.78
CA LYS A 182 -11.05 -21.66 13.41
C LYS A 182 -10.95 -21.17 11.96
N THR A 183 -11.75 -21.72 11.05
CA THR A 183 -11.55 -21.55 9.59
C THR A 183 -12.68 -20.81 8.86
N GLU A 184 -13.70 -20.32 9.58
CA GLU A 184 -14.67 -19.39 8.99
C GLU A 184 -14.00 -18.05 8.64
N PRO A 185 -14.57 -17.23 7.74
CA PRO A 185 -14.03 -15.92 7.42
C PRO A 185 -13.86 -15.00 8.65
N TYR A 186 -12.95 -14.03 8.57
CA TYR A 186 -12.73 -13.03 9.63
C TYR A 186 -12.59 -11.63 9.04
N ARG A 187 -12.88 -10.60 9.85
CA ARG A 187 -12.86 -9.20 9.39
C ARG A 187 -11.43 -8.69 9.26
N SER A 188 -11.14 -8.00 8.16
CA SER A 188 -9.86 -7.31 7.95
C SER A 188 -10.10 -5.82 7.72
N PRO A 189 -9.35 -4.91 8.37
CA PRO A 189 -9.48 -3.46 8.16
C PRO A 189 -9.27 -3.04 6.70
N ALA A 190 -8.31 -3.69 6.04
CA ALA A 190 -8.02 -3.47 4.63
C ALA A 190 -7.66 -4.75 3.88
N MET A 191 -7.70 -4.68 2.55
CA MET A 191 -7.16 -5.70 1.65
C MET A 191 -5.83 -5.27 1.03
N ALA A 192 -5.03 -6.25 0.60
CA ALA A 192 -3.80 -5.98 -0.16
C ALA A 192 -4.12 -5.37 -1.55
N GLY A 193 -5.32 -5.65 -2.09
CA GLY A 193 -5.85 -5.05 -3.32
C GLY A 193 -5.66 -5.89 -4.58
N GLY A 194 -4.66 -6.77 -4.63
CA GLY A 194 -4.40 -7.66 -5.78
C GLY A 194 -5.54 -8.61 -6.12
N LEU A 195 -6.07 -9.25 -5.08
CA LEU A 195 -6.99 -10.38 -5.20
C LEU A 195 -8.18 -10.19 -4.26
N PHE A 196 -9.39 -10.13 -4.82
CA PHE A 196 -10.62 -10.03 -4.04
C PHE A 196 -11.84 -10.41 -4.89
N ALA A 197 -12.97 -10.67 -4.22
CA ALA A 197 -14.26 -10.90 -4.84
C ALA A 197 -15.31 -9.97 -4.24
N ILE A 198 -16.10 -9.35 -5.10
CA ILE A 198 -17.17 -8.42 -4.73
C ILE A 198 -18.37 -8.60 -5.65
N GLU A 199 -19.58 -8.54 -5.11
CA GLU A 199 -20.80 -8.57 -5.93
C GLU A 199 -20.76 -7.40 -6.92
N ARG A 200 -21.08 -7.70 -8.18
CA ARG A 200 -20.81 -6.79 -9.29
C ARG A 200 -21.56 -5.47 -9.09
N ASP A 201 -22.86 -5.53 -8.82
CA ASP A 201 -23.68 -4.33 -8.69
C ASP A 201 -23.28 -3.52 -7.46
N PHE A 202 -22.93 -4.16 -6.34
CA PHE A 202 -22.37 -3.50 -5.16
C PHE A 202 -21.07 -2.75 -5.48
N PHE A 203 -20.18 -3.30 -6.32
CA PHE A 203 -18.98 -2.57 -6.71
C PHE A 203 -19.30 -1.32 -7.53
N PHE A 204 -20.32 -1.37 -8.40
CA PHE A 204 -20.82 -0.19 -9.13
C PHE A 204 -21.54 0.80 -8.21
N GLU A 205 -22.31 0.33 -7.22
CA GLU A 205 -22.95 1.16 -6.19
C GLU A 205 -21.91 1.94 -5.38
N LEU A 206 -20.75 1.33 -5.09
CA LEU A 206 -19.62 2.01 -4.44
C LEU A 206 -18.87 3.00 -5.36
N GLY A 207 -19.31 3.15 -6.61
CA GLY A 207 -18.66 3.99 -7.62
C GLY A 207 -17.33 3.42 -8.11
N LEU A 208 -17.15 2.09 -8.08
CA LEU A 208 -15.89 1.40 -8.42
C LEU A 208 -14.69 1.99 -7.63
N TYR A 209 -13.52 2.07 -8.25
CA TYR A 209 -12.40 2.87 -7.75
C TYR A 209 -12.57 4.35 -8.12
N ASP A 210 -12.08 5.24 -7.25
CA ASP A 210 -11.93 6.66 -7.57
C ASP A 210 -11.25 6.87 -8.94
N PRO A 211 -11.92 7.54 -9.90
CA PRO A 211 -11.40 7.77 -11.25
C PRO A 211 -10.17 8.68 -11.27
N GLY A 212 -9.93 9.44 -10.20
CA GLY A 212 -8.74 10.27 -10.05
C GLY A 212 -7.49 9.52 -9.59
N LEU A 213 -7.60 8.25 -9.19
CA LEU A 213 -6.43 7.44 -8.82
C LEU A 213 -5.66 6.98 -10.04
N GLN A 214 -4.34 7.20 -10.03
CA GLN A 214 -3.46 6.99 -11.18
C GLN A 214 -2.52 5.81 -10.96
N ILE A 215 -2.38 4.95 -11.97
CA ILE A 215 -1.39 3.86 -12.07
C ILE A 215 -1.46 2.80 -10.96
N TRP A 216 -1.00 3.11 -9.76
CA TRP A 216 -0.88 2.18 -8.64
C TRP A 216 -0.78 2.91 -7.28
N GLY A 217 -1.38 2.29 -6.28
CA GLY A 217 -1.25 2.63 -4.87
C GLY A 217 -2.43 3.47 -4.36
N GLY A 218 -2.88 3.14 -3.16
CA GLY A 218 -3.98 3.80 -2.45
C GLY A 218 -5.35 3.19 -2.77
N GLU A 219 -5.51 2.55 -3.93
CA GLU A 219 -6.79 1.98 -4.37
C GLU A 219 -7.28 0.89 -3.43
N ASN A 220 -6.36 0.07 -2.91
CA ASN A 220 -6.67 -1.02 -2.00
C ASN A 220 -7.25 -0.50 -0.68
N PHE A 221 -6.78 0.65 -0.21
CA PHE A 221 -7.27 1.31 0.99
C PHE A 221 -8.60 2.03 0.72
N GLU A 222 -8.69 2.75 -0.40
CA GLU A 222 -9.89 3.46 -0.81
C GLU A 222 -11.13 2.57 -0.82
N ILE A 223 -11.06 1.41 -1.49
CA ILE A 223 -12.18 0.47 -1.53
C ILE A 223 -12.45 -0.17 -0.17
N SER A 224 -11.41 -0.41 0.63
CA SER A 224 -11.57 -0.97 1.98
C SER A 224 -12.36 0.00 2.88
N TYR A 225 -12.05 1.30 2.80
CA TYR A 225 -12.74 2.34 3.57
C TYR A 225 -14.17 2.54 3.09
N LYS A 226 -14.41 2.59 1.78
CA LYS A 226 -15.75 2.60 1.18
C LYS A 226 -16.61 1.47 1.73
N ILE A 227 -16.12 0.23 1.62
CA ILE A 227 -16.87 -0.96 2.07
C ILE A 227 -17.21 -0.84 3.56
N TRP A 228 -16.24 -0.57 4.43
CA TRP A 228 -16.49 -0.54 5.87
C TRP A 228 -17.34 0.63 6.33
N GLN A 229 -17.00 1.85 5.90
CA GLN A 229 -17.69 3.05 6.37
C GLN A 229 -19.09 3.15 5.79
N CYS A 230 -19.34 2.63 4.58
CA CYS A 230 -20.65 2.69 3.93
C CYS A 230 -21.50 1.41 4.14
N GLY A 231 -21.19 0.60 5.16
CA GLY A 231 -22.10 -0.44 5.67
C GLY A 231 -21.85 -1.87 5.19
N GLY A 232 -20.86 -2.09 4.33
CA GLY A 232 -20.41 -3.41 3.90
C GLY A 232 -19.41 -4.08 4.86
N LYS A 233 -18.85 -5.21 4.41
CA LYS A 233 -17.85 -5.99 5.17
C LYS A 233 -16.70 -6.42 4.30
N LEU A 234 -15.49 -6.40 4.83
CA LEU A 234 -14.30 -6.93 4.16
C LEU A 234 -13.77 -8.14 4.93
N LEU A 235 -13.89 -9.33 4.33
CA LEU A 235 -13.57 -10.58 5.00
C LEU A 235 -12.40 -11.31 4.35
N PHE A 236 -11.43 -11.72 5.16
CA PHE A 236 -10.41 -12.68 4.74
C PHE A 236 -10.96 -14.09 4.93
N VAL A 237 -10.75 -14.96 3.95
CA VAL A 237 -11.38 -16.28 3.89
C VAL A 237 -10.31 -17.37 3.97
N PRO A 238 -10.07 -17.97 5.17
CA PRO A 238 -8.99 -18.95 5.37
C PRO A 238 -8.96 -20.13 4.43
N CYS A 239 -10.15 -20.60 4.02
CA CYS A 239 -10.31 -21.78 3.17
C CYS A 239 -10.24 -21.48 1.67
N SER A 240 -10.21 -20.20 1.29
CA SER A 240 -9.87 -19.80 -0.07
C SER A 240 -8.42 -19.30 -0.08
N ARG A 241 -7.56 -19.95 -0.86
CA ARG A 241 -6.14 -19.58 -0.94
C ARG A 241 -5.72 -19.41 -2.39
N VAL A 242 -4.89 -18.42 -2.66
CA VAL A 242 -4.34 -18.15 -3.98
C VAL A 242 -2.87 -17.82 -3.84
N GLY A 243 -2.01 -18.52 -4.56
CA GLY A 243 -0.60 -18.19 -4.65
C GLY A 243 -0.39 -16.97 -5.56
N HIS A 244 0.53 -16.08 -5.20
CA HIS A 244 0.93 -14.91 -5.97
C HIS A 244 2.46 -14.87 -6.10
N ILE A 245 2.97 -14.69 -7.33
CA ILE A 245 4.41 -14.63 -7.57
C ILE A 245 5.00 -13.32 -7.04
N TYR A 246 5.93 -13.43 -6.09
CA TYR A 246 6.69 -12.28 -5.63
C TYR A 246 7.86 -11.98 -6.56
N ARG A 247 8.06 -10.69 -6.85
CA ARG A 247 9.09 -10.20 -7.76
C ARG A 247 10.47 -10.36 -7.14
N LEU A 248 11.44 -10.75 -7.97
CA LEU A 248 12.84 -10.87 -7.58
C LEU A 248 13.54 -9.50 -7.60
N GLN A 249 14.60 -9.37 -6.79
CA GLN A 249 15.48 -8.21 -6.83
C GLN A 249 16.12 -8.07 -8.23
N GLY A 250 16.28 -6.83 -8.70
CA GLY A 250 16.87 -6.52 -10.02
C GLY A 250 15.85 -6.32 -11.14
N TRP A 251 14.57 -6.59 -10.92
CA TRP A 251 13.52 -6.18 -11.86
C TRP A 251 13.31 -4.66 -11.77
N GLN A 252 13.52 -3.96 -12.89
CA GLN A 252 13.45 -2.49 -12.97
C GLN A 252 12.02 -1.93 -13.03
N GLY A 253 11.00 -2.79 -12.96
CA GLY A 253 9.62 -2.37 -13.09
C GLY A 253 9.24 -1.97 -14.51
N ASN A 254 7.97 -1.60 -14.69
CA ASN A 254 7.52 -0.91 -15.89
C ASN A 254 7.47 0.59 -15.56
N PRO A 255 8.22 1.46 -16.26
CA PRO A 255 8.22 2.89 -15.96
C PRO A 255 6.82 3.46 -16.10
N PRO A 256 6.41 4.48 -15.32
CA PRO A 256 5.11 5.13 -15.51
C PRO A 256 5.03 5.76 -16.91
N PRO A 257 3.82 5.94 -17.47
CA PRO A 257 3.67 6.64 -18.74
C PRO A 257 4.18 8.09 -18.62
N VAL A 258 4.74 8.64 -19.71
CA VAL A 258 5.38 9.97 -19.72
C VAL A 258 4.43 11.11 -19.33
N TYR A 259 3.12 10.94 -19.56
CA TYR A 259 2.10 11.93 -19.20
C TYR A 259 1.69 11.92 -17.71
N VAL A 260 2.21 10.98 -16.92
CA VAL A 260 1.94 10.92 -15.48
C VAL A 260 3.03 11.71 -14.75
N GLY A 261 2.62 12.66 -13.90
CA GLY A 261 3.52 13.51 -13.12
C GLY A 261 4.39 12.72 -12.15
N SER A 262 5.29 13.42 -11.46
CA SER A 262 6.11 12.84 -10.40
C SER A 262 5.22 12.25 -9.29
N SER A 263 5.54 11.03 -8.86
CA SER A 263 4.91 10.37 -7.70
C SER A 263 3.37 10.28 -7.71
N PRO A 264 2.73 9.67 -8.73
CA PRO A 264 1.26 9.51 -8.78
C PRO A 264 0.68 8.82 -7.54
N THR A 265 1.42 7.88 -6.97
CA THR A 265 1.07 7.17 -5.75
C THR A 265 0.89 8.11 -4.55
N LEU A 266 1.74 9.15 -4.39
CA LEU A 266 1.58 10.12 -3.30
C LEU A 266 0.30 10.93 -3.46
N LYS A 267 0.01 11.35 -4.70
CA LYS A 267 -1.23 12.04 -5.04
C LYS A 267 -2.44 11.18 -4.70
N ASN A 268 -2.40 9.90 -5.06
CA ASN A 268 -3.46 8.95 -4.72
C ASN A 268 -3.67 8.85 -3.20
N TYR A 269 -2.60 8.72 -2.41
CA TYR A 269 -2.72 8.66 -0.95
C TYR A 269 -3.42 9.90 -0.39
N VAL A 270 -3.04 11.10 -0.84
CA VAL A 270 -3.69 12.34 -0.40
C VAL A 270 -5.17 12.36 -0.73
N ARG A 271 -5.57 11.93 -1.94
CA ARG A 271 -6.99 11.83 -2.33
C ARG A 271 -7.77 10.92 -1.37
N VAL A 272 -7.23 9.74 -1.07
CA VAL A 272 -7.88 8.78 -0.17
C VAL A 272 -7.98 9.36 1.24
N VAL A 273 -6.91 9.95 1.76
CA VAL A 273 -6.87 10.55 3.10
C VAL A 273 -7.86 11.72 3.22
N GLU A 274 -7.89 12.63 2.24
CA GLU A 274 -8.77 13.81 2.27
C GLU A 274 -10.27 13.48 2.17
N VAL A 275 -10.61 12.34 1.59
CA VAL A 275 -12.00 11.88 1.51
C VAL A 275 -12.39 11.05 2.72
N TRP A 276 -11.51 10.15 3.19
CA TRP A 276 -11.91 9.05 4.08
C TRP A 276 -11.37 9.11 5.50
N TRP A 277 -10.34 9.91 5.82
CA TRP A 277 -9.65 9.85 7.11
C TRP A 277 -10.12 10.89 8.13
N ASP A 278 -10.99 11.83 7.77
CA ASP A 278 -11.48 12.88 8.67
C ASP A 278 -10.32 13.58 9.41
N GLU A 279 -10.37 13.68 10.74
CA GLU A 279 -9.32 14.24 11.58
C GLU A 279 -8.01 13.44 11.58
N TYR A 280 -8.02 12.16 11.18
CA TYR A 280 -6.81 11.32 11.17
C TYR A 280 -5.85 11.69 10.03
N LYS A 281 -6.25 12.55 9.10
CA LYS A 281 -5.34 13.09 8.08
C LYS A 281 -4.15 13.84 8.67
N ASP A 282 -4.29 14.38 9.88
CA ASP A 282 -3.19 15.04 10.59
C ASP A 282 -2.01 14.09 10.83
N TYR A 283 -2.28 12.81 11.12
CA TYR A 283 -1.25 11.79 11.31
C TYR A 283 -0.56 11.42 9.99
N PHE A 284 -1.31 11.43 8.89
CA PHE A 284 -0.73 11.26 7.55
C PHE A 284 0.20 12.42 7.20
N TYR A 285 -0.24 13.65 7.39
CA TYR A 285 0.55 14.84 7.11
C TYR A 285 1.71 15.07 8.09
N ALA A 286 1.67 14.48 9.28
CA ALA A 286 2.84 14.38 10.16
C ALA A 286 3.86 13.36 9.61
N SER A 287 3.38 12.23 9.08
CA SER A 287 4.25 11.16 8.55
C SER A 287 4.89 11.55 7.20
N ARG A 288 4.12 12.24 6.36
CA ARG A 288 4.50 12.69 5.01
C ARG A 288 4.22 14.19 4.81
N PRO A 289 4.92 15.08 5.52
CA PRO A 289 4.65 16.51 5.44
C PRO A 289 4.89 17.10 4.05
N GLU A 290 5.69 16.45 3.20
CA GLU A 290 5.92 16.80 1.79
C GLU A 290 4.67 16.74 0.92
N THR A 291 3.60 16.11 1.41
CA THR A 291 2.32 15.99 0.69
C THR A 291 1.30 17.08 1.02
N LYS A 292 1.56 17.94 2.02
CA LYS A 292 0.60 18.95 2.50
C LYS A 292 0.13 19.94 1.43
N ALA A 293 1.01 20.32 0.51
CA ALA A 293 0.72 21.28 -0.55
C ALA A 293 0.53 20.60 -1.93
N LEU A 294 0.45 19.27 -1.97
CA LEU A 294 0.42 18.52 -3.21
C LEU A 294 -0.95 18.73 -3.92
N PRO A 295 -0.98 19.14 -5.20
CA PRO A 295 -2.23 19.24 -5.97
C PRO A 295 -2.85 17.86 -6.22
N TYR A 296 -3.82 17.47 -5.38
CA TYR A 296 -4.47 16.16 -5.45
C TYR A 296 -5.69 16.09 -6.37
N GLY A 297 -6.05 17.20 -7.01
CA GLY A 297 -7.17 17.29 -7.96
C GLY A 297 -8.54 17.34 -7.29
N ASP A 298 -9.60 17.30 -8.09
CA ASP A 298 -10.98 17.38 -7.59
C ASP A 298 -11.41 16.08 -6.88
N ILE A 299 -12.01 16.24 -5.70
CA ILE A 299 -12.55 15.16 -4.86
C ILE A 299 -14.01 15.42 -4.47
N SER A 300 -14.67 16.39 -5.10
CA SER A 300 -16.02 16.86 -4.73
C SER A 300 -17.06 15.75 -4.83
N GLU A 301 -17.08 15.01 -5.95
CA GLU A 301 -18.01 13.89 -6.13
C GLU A 301 -17.77 12.75 -5.14
N LEU A 302 -16.53 12.52 -4.73
CA LEU A 302 -16.18 11.48 -3.76
C LEU A 302 -16.64 11.84 -2.35
N LYS A 303 -16.48 13.11 -1.96
CA LYS A 303 -17.02 13.63 -0.69
C LYS A 303 -18.55 13.60 -0.70
N LYS A 304 -19.16 14.03 -1.80
CA LYS A 304 -20.62 13.96 -1.97
C LYS A 304 -21.14 12.52 -1.90
N PHE A 305 -20.47 11.56 -2.54
CA PHE A 305 -20.81 10.13 -2.43
C PHE A 305 -20.85 9.68 -0.96
N ARG A 306 -19.82 10.04 -0.19
CA ARG A 306 -19.71 9.66 1.23
C ARG A 306 -20.83 10.28 2.07
N GLU A 307 -21.18 11.53 1.79
CA GLU A 307 -22.29 12.25 2.45
C GLU A 307 -23.66 11.65 2.09
N ASP A 308 -23.94 11.45 0.80
CA ASP A 308 -25.22 10.97 0.28
C ASP A 308 -25.54 9.53 0.75
N HIS A 309 -24.52 8.72 1.02
CA HIS A 309 -24.66 7.34 1.54
C HIS A 309 -24.60 7.27 3.07
N ASN A 310 -24.52 8.40 3.76
CA ASN A 310 -24.43 8.49 5.22
C ASN A 310 -23.33 7.57 5.78
N CYS A 311 -22.17 7.52 5.09
CA CYS A 311 -21.07 6.66 5.52
C CYS A 311 -20.56 7.09 6.89
N LYS A 312 -20.17 6.11 7.71
CA LYS A 312 -19.68 6.31 9.07
C LYS A 312 -18.34 7.07 9.08
N SER A 313 -18.02 7.69 10.21
CA SER A 313 -16.75 8.39 10.38
C SER A 313 -15.55 7.44 10.42
N PHE A 314 -14.37 7.96 10.10
CA PHE A 314 -13.12 7.21 10.21
C PHE A 314 -12.81 6.84 11.67
N LYS A 315 -13.19 7.70 12.62
CA LYS A 315 -13.07 7.39 14.05
C LYS A 315 -13.84 6.13 14.43
N TRP A 316 -15.09 5.98 13.99
CA TRP A 316 -15.86 4.74 14.20
C TRP A 316 -15.13 3.53 13.61
N PHE A 317 -14.59 3.68 12.40
CA PHE A 317 -13.86 2.61 11.73
C PHE A 317 -12.60 2.20 12.51
N MET A 318 -11.83 3.17 13.00
CA MET A 318 -10.64 2.94 13.81
C MET A 318 -10.94 2.27 15.15
N GLU A 319 -12.05 2.63 15.82
CA GLU A 319 -12.40 2.07 17.13
C GLU A 319 -13.13 0.71 17.06
N GLU A 320 -13.93 0.48 16.02
CA GLU A 320 -14.75 -0.73 15.91
C GLU A 320 -14.09 -1.82 15.06
N ILE A 321 -13.49 -1.46 13.93
CA ILE A 321 -12.96 -2.42 12.95
C ILE A 321 -11.43 -2.52 13.04
N ALA A 322 -10.74 -1.40 13.15
CA ALA A 322 -9.27 -1.29 13.05
C ALA A 322 -8.57 -0.97 14.38
N TYR A 323 -9.18 -1.39 15.49
CA TYR A 323 -8.79 -1.07 16.88
C TYR A 323 -7.37 -1.50 17.27
N ASP A 324 -6.80 -2.46 16.55
CA ASP A 324 -5.48 -3.01 16.78
C ASP A 324 -4.37 -2.26 16.05
N ILE A 325 -4.68 -1.45 15.03
CA ILE A 325 -3.66 -0.77 14.22
C ILE A 325 -2.76 0.11 15.08
N THR A 326 -3.32 0.93 15.97
CA THR A 326 -2.54 1.85 16.82
C THR A 326 -1.62 1.14 17.81
N SER A 327 -1.89 -0.13 18.12
CA SER A 327 -1.03 -0.94 19.00
C SER A 327 0.25 -1.39 18.31
N TYR A 328 0.21 -1.61 16.99
CA TYR A 328 1.36 -2.01 16.18
C TYR A 328 2.04 -0.81 15.50
N TYR A 329 1.24 0.17 15.09
CA TYR A 329 1.66 1.39 14.43
C TYR A 329 1.08 2.58 15.19
N PRO A 330 1.75 3.04 16.26
CA PRO A 330 1.26 4.12 17.10
C PRO A 330 1.07 5.44 16.34
N LEU A 331 0.17 6.28 16.83
CA LEU A 331 -0.10 7.59 16.25
C LEU A 331 1.17 8.47 16.29
N PRO A 332 1.63 9.02 15.15
CA PRO A 332 2.83 9.84 15.12
C PRO A 332 2.61 11.16 15.88
N PRO A 333 3.63 11.64 16.62
CA PRO A 333 3.61 13.00 17.16
C PRO A 333 3.56 14.03 16.04
N LYS A 334 3.09 15.25 16.34
CA LYS A 334 3.13 16.36 15.39
C LYS A 334 4.58 16.75 15.08
N ASN A 335 4.77 17.35 13.91
CA ASN A 335 6.07 17.87 13.50
C ASN A 335 6.29 19.28 14.06
N VAL A 336 7.50 19.55 14.54
CA VAL A 336 8.00 20.88 14.85
C VAL A 336 8.42 21.59 13.57
N ASP A 337 9.24 20.94 12.73
CA ASP A 337 9.60 21.42 11.39
C ASP A 337 9.96 20.21 10.50
N TRP A 338 10.08 20.42 9.19
CA TRP A 338 10.41 19.39 8.22
C TRP A 338 11.08 19.96 6.97
N GLY A 339 11.73 19.12 6.17
CA GLY A 339 12.37 19.56 4.93
C GLY A 339 13.81 19.08 4.78
N GLU A 340 14.56 19.74 3.92
CA GLU A 340 16.00 19.55 3.83
C GLU A 340 16.69 20.13 5.07
N ILE A 341 17.70 19.45 5.59
CA ILE A 341 18.59 19.99 6.62
C ILE A 341 19.83 20.52 5.91
N ARG A 342 19.80 21.81 5.60
CA ARG A 342 20.81 22.53 4.82
C ARG A 342 21.81 23.21 5.76
N GLY A 343 23.09 23.17 5.43
CA GLY A 343 24.08 24.01 6.10
C GLY A 343 23.77 25.49 5.90
N PHE A 344 23.71 26.27 6.98
CA PHE A 344 23.34 27.69 6.92
C PHE A 344 24.21 28.46 5.92
N GLU A 345 23.57 29.16 4.98
CA GLU A 345 24.22 29.88 3.87
C GLU A 345 25.11 29.01 2.95
N THR A 346 24.86 27.70 2.86
CA THR A 346 25.61 26.79 1.98
C THR A 346 24.71 26.01 1.00
N SER A 347 25.35 25.23 0.13
CA SER A 347 24.69 24.33 -0.83
C SER A 347 24.86 22.86 -0.46
N TYR A 348 25.15 22.56 0.81
CA TYR A 348 25.29 21.21 1.33
C TYR A 348 24.15 20.83 2.26
N CYS A 349 23.59 19.64 2.06
CA CYS A 349 22.46 19.11 2.80
C CYS A 349 22.85 17.75 3.40
N ILE A 350 22.26 17.44 4.56
CA ILE A 350 22.32 16.06 5.08
C ILE A 350 21.57 15.17 4.10
N ASP A 351 22.16 14.02 3.78
CA ASP A 351 21.62 13.02 2.87
C ASP A 351 21.79 11.63 3.51
N SER A 352 20.74 10.82 3.48
CA SER A 352 20.83 9.45 3.99
C SER A 352 21.61 8.52 3.07
N MET A 353 21.89 8.91 1.82
CA MET A 353 22.47 8.08 0.77
C MET A 353 21.65 6.81 0.48
N GLY A 354 20.40 6.75 0.96
CA GLY A 354 19.58 5.53 0.95
C GLY A 354 20.02 4.48 1.98
N HIS A 355 20.95 4.83 2.87
CA HIS A 355 21.34 3.99 4.00
C HIS A 355 20.15 3.76 4.93
N THR A 356 20.11 2.57 5.53
CA THR A 356 19.08 2.16 6.49
C THR A 356 19.72 1.30 7.59
N ASN A 357 19.05 1.16 8.74
CA ASN A 357 19.35 0.16 9.77
C ASN A 357 20.82 0.06 10.18
N GLY A 358 21.40 1.18 10.61
CA GLY A 358 22.76 1.25 11.14
C GLY A 358 23.76 1.96 10.23
N GLY A 359 23.35 2.35 9.02
CA GLY A 359 24.20 3.17 8.15
C GLY A 359 24.36 4.60 8.65
N PHE A 360 25.44 5.27 8.25
CA PHE A 360 25.71 6.65 8.62
C PHE A 360 25.14 7.62 7.60
N VAL A 361 24.59 8.74 8.06
CA VAL A 361 24.19 9.84 7.18
C VAL A 361 25.40 10.67 6.79
N GLU A 362 25.35 11.25 5.60
CA GLU A 362 26.47 11.97 4.99
C GLU A 362 26.02 13.37 4.54
N LEU A 363 26.98 14.15 4.04
CA LEU A 363 26.72 15.49 3.53
C LEU A 363 26.83 15.49 1.99
N GLY A 364 25.75 15.79 1.29
CA GLY A 364 25.71 15.86 -0.17
C GLY A 364 25.38 17.27 -0.69
N PRO A 365 25.65 17.57 -1.97
CA PRO A 365 25.08 18.76 -2.61
C PRO A 365 23.56 18.75 -2.51
N CYS A 366 22.97 19.87 -2.10
CA CYS A 366 21.51 19.99 -2.01
C CYS A 366 20.88 19.92 -3.40
N HIS A 367 19.90 19.04 -3.59
CA HIS A 367 19.18 18.94 -4.87
C HIS A 367 17.71 19.39 -4.79
N ARG A 368 17.16 19.67 -3.59
CA ARG A 368 15.77 20.12 -3.38
C ARG A 368 14.67 19.21 -3.97
N MET A 369 14.96 17.92 -4.12
CA MET A 369 14.00 16.93 -4.65
C MET A 369 13.34 16.08 -3.54
N GLY A 370 13.61 16.40 -2.26
CA GLY A 370 13.17 15.58 -1.13
C GLY A 370 13.92 14.25 -1.09
N GLY A 371 13.19 13.13 -1.02
CA GLY A 371 13.77 11.79 -1.01
C GLY A 371 14.74 11.59 0.15
N ASN A 372 15.99 11.22 -0.16
CA ASN A 372 17.03 10.95 0.85
C ASN A 372 17.54 12.22 1.57
N GLN A 373 17.24 13.41 1.06
CA GLN A 373 17.54 14.69 1.71
C GLN A 373 16.35 15.27 2.48
N LEU A 374 15.26 14.52 2.63
CA LEU A 374 14.09 14.96 3.38
C LEU A 374 14.07 14.37 4.79
N PHE A 375 13.92 15.23 5.79
CA PHE A 375 13.80 14.86 7.20
C PHE A 375 12.63 15.57 7.87
N ARG A 376 12.20 15.08 9.02
CA ARG A 376 11.24 15.75 9.91
C ARG A 376 11.73 15.68 11.36
N ILE A 377 11.47 16.72 12.13
CA ILE A 377 11.67 16.69 13.59
C ILE A 377 10.32 16.79 14.27
N ASN A 378 10.05 15.89 15.20
CA ASN A 378 8.75 15.80 15.87
C ASN A 378 8.77 16.38 17.29
N GLU A 379 7.58 16.63 17.84
CA GLU A 379 7.41 17.14 19.22
C GLU A 379 7.93 16.17 20.30
N ALA A 380 8.16 14.91 19.94
CA ALA A 380 8.79 13.91 20.80
C ALA A 380 10.33 13.90 20.71
N ASN A 381 10.94 14.91 20.06
CA ASN A 381 12.39 15.07 19.91
C ASN A 381 13.07 13.96 19.08
N GLN A 382 12.35 13.35 18.14
CA GLN A 382 12.92 12.41 17.18
C GLN A 382 13.18 13.13 15.85
N LEU A 383 14.40 12.99 15.32
CA LEU A 383 14.77 13.44 13.98
C LEU A 383 14.63 12.25 13.03
N MET A 384 13.69 12.31 12.10
CA MET A 384 13.22 11.13 11.36
C MET A 384 13.34 11.29 9.85
N GLN A 385 13.53 10.16 9.17
CA GLN A 385 13.30 9.98 7.74
C GLN A 385 12.54 8.66 7.54
N TYR A 386 11.41 8.72 6.83
CA TYR A 386 10.48 7.59 6.71
C TYR A 386 10.13 6.99 8.09
N ASP A 387 10.36 5.70 8.31
CA ASP A 387 10.13 4.95 9.56
C ASP A 387 11.39 4.85 10.44
N GLN A 388 12.45 5.60 10.12
CA GLN A 388 13.73 5.56 10.82
C GLN A 388 14.04 6.90 11.49
N CYS A 389 14.86 6.83 12.54
CA CYS A 389 15.36 7.98 13.27
C CYS A 389 16.87 8.12 13.09
N LEU A 390 17.34 9.36 13.10
CA LEU A 390 18.75 9.70 13.22
C LEU A 390 19.13 9.65 14.70
N THR A 391 20.22 8.97 15.00
CA THR A 391 20.76 8.85 16.36
C THR A 391 22.28 8.88 16.38
N LYS A 392 22.86 9.12 17.54
CA LYS A 392 24.30 8.98 17.75
C LYS A 392 24.77 7.54 17.52
N GLY A 393 25.71 7.35 16.60
CA GLY A 393 26.34 6.04 16.33
C GLY A 393 27.27 5.57 17.46
N THR A 394 27.55 4.26 17.47
CA THR A 394 28.44 3.60 18.44
C THR A 394 29.87 4.15 18.43
N ASP A 395 30.30 4.67 17.28
CA ASP A 395 31.65 5.14 16.96
C ASP A 395 32.00 6.50 17.63
N GLY A 396 31.04 7.10 18.33
CA GLY A 396 31.27 8.20 19.26
C GLY A 396 30.72 9.56 18.82
N SER A 397 30.80 9.94 17.54
CA SER A 397 30.32 11.26 17.07
C SER A 397 29.52 11.25 15.77
N LYS A 398 29.58 10.18 14.98
CA LYS A 398 28.83 10.08 13.71
C LYS A 398 27.34 9.94 13.96
N ILE A 399 26.55 10.40 13.00
CA ILE A 399 25.08 10.26 13.03
C ILE A 399 24.68 9.07 12.17
N MET A 400 23.94 8.16 12.80
CA MET A 400 23.47 6.90 12.25
C MET A 400 21.97 6.97 11.99
N ILE A 401 21.48 6.35 10.93
CA ILE A 401 20.05 6.16 10.68
C ILE A 401 19.66 4.71 11.01
N THR A 402 18.61 4.54 11.81
CA THR A 402 18.12 3.21 12.19
C THR A 402 16.62 3.22 12.44
N HIS A 403 15.98 2.06 12.32
CA HIS A 403 14.58 1.91 12.72
C HIS A 403 14.37 2.34 14.17
N CYS A 404 13.25 3.01 14.43
CA CYS A 404 12.93 3.54 15.75
C CYS A 404 11.45 3.38 16.09
N ASN A 405 11.20 3.01 17.34
CA ASN A 405 9.87 3.01 17.91
C ASN A 405 9.52 4.40 18.48
N GLN A 406 8.25 4.56 18.87
CA GLN A 406 7.70 5.82 19.40
C GLN A 406 8.42 6.33 20.67
N ASN A 407 9.15 5.44 21.37
CA ASN A 407 9.84 5.75 22.62
C ASN A 407 11.37 5.80 22.52
N GLU A 408 11.93 5.56 21.33
CA GLU A 408 13.38 5.49 21.12
C GLU A 408 13.92 6.77 20.48
N TYR A 409 15.21 7.06 20.72
CA TYR A 409 15.95 8.16 20.07
C TYR A 409 15.25 9.54 20.14
N LYS A 410 14.63 9.84 21.28
CA LYS A 410 14.06 11.16 21.63
C LYS A 410 15.14 12.13 22.07
N GLU A 411 16.08 12.41 21.18
CA GLU A 411 17.38 12.99 21.53
C GLU A 411 17.74 14.27 20.76
N TRP A 412 16.84 14.79 19.93
CA TRP A 412 17.11 15.98 19.10
C TRP A 412 16.20 17.14 19.43
N GLN A 413 16.78 18.32 19.54
CA GLN A 413 16.05 19.58 19.59
C GLN A 413 16.54 20.52 18.51
N PHE A 414 15.60 21.15 17.79
CA PHE A 414 15.91 22.15 16.76
C PHE A 414 15.49 23.54 17.21
N PHE A 415 16.41 24.49 17.14
CA PHE A 415 16.19 25.89 17.43
C PHE A 415 16.35 26.72 16.16
N LYS A 416 15.23 27.04 15.50
CA LYS A 416 15.21 27.77 14.22
C LYS A 416 15.95 29.11 14.29
N ASN A 417 15.71 29.90 15.33
CA ASN A 417 16.35 31.21 15.51
C ASN A 417 17.86 31.12 15.79
N LEU A 418 18.34 29.99 16.30
CA LEU A 418 19.76 29.76 16.57
C LEU A 418 20.45 29.01 15.43
N HIS A 419 19.69 28.61 14.41
CA HIS A 419 20.13 27.69 13.35
C HIS A 419 20.79 26.43 13.93
N ARG A 420 20.27 25.86 15.01
CA ARG A 420 21.01 24.84 15.79
C ARG A 420 20.19 23.58 16.01
N PHE A 421 20.80 22.44 15.70
CA PHE A 421 20.37 21.14 16.18
C PHE A 421 21.26 20.72 17.35
N THR A 422 20.63 20.38 18.47
CA THR A 422 21.31 19.93 19.69
C THR A 422 20.94 18.50 20.00
N HIS A 423 21.95 17.67 20.28
CA HIS A 423 21.78 16.33 20.81
C HIS A 423 21.60 16.40 22.33
N ILE A 424 20.37 16.19 22.80
CA ILE A 424 19.92 16.41 24.18
C ILE A 424 20.78 15.63 25.20
N PRO A 425 21.05 14.32 25.04
CA PRO A 425 21.77 13.55 26.05
C PRO A 425 23.21 14.00 26.30
N SER A 426 23.91 14.50 25.27
CA SER A 426 25.32 14.90 25.39
C SER A 426 25.55 16.41 25.45
N GLY A 427 24.53 17.23 25.21
CA GLY A 427 24.69 18.68 25.08
C GLY A 427 25.51 19.14 23.87
N LYS A 428 25.76 18.23 22.90
CA LYS A 428 26.59 18.50 21.71
C LYS A 428 25.73 19.06 20.57
N CYS A 429 26.36 19.77 19.66
CA CYS A 429 25.72 20.36 18.49
C CYS A 429 26.01 19.53 17.24
N LEU A 430 25.03 19.47 16.34
CA LEU A 430 25.21 18.90 15.01
C LEU A 430 26.20 19.76 14.22
N ASP A 431 27.19 19.12 13.61
CA ASP A 431 28.34 19.75 12.96
C ASP A 431 28.67 19.02 11.65
N ARG A 432 29.43 19.67 10.78
CA ARG A 432 29.78 19.13 9.46
C ARG A 432 31.20 19.43 9.04
N SER A 433 31.72 18.58 8.15
CA SER A 433 32.91 18.87 7.35
C SER A 433 32.51 18.88 5.88
N GLU A 434 32.59 20.05 5.25
CA GLU A 434 32.21 20.22 3.83
C GLU A 434 33.23 19.58 2.87
N VAL A 435 34.48 19.43 3.30
CA VAL A 435 35.55 18.81 2.50
C VAL A 435 35.48 17.28 2.57
N LEU A 436 35.17 16.73 3.74
CA LEU A 436 35.09 15.28 3.94
C LEU A 436 33.68 14.74 3.69
N HIS A 437 32.71 15.62 3.44
CA HIS A 437 31.29 15.27 3.29
C HIS A 437 30.71 14.50 4.50
N GLN A 438 31.13 14.90 5.71
CA GLN A 438 30.78 14.21 6.96
C GLN A 438 29.81 15.00 7.82
N VAL A 439 28.92 14.27 8.49
CA VAL A 439 27.98 14.77 9.49
C VAL A 439 28.27 14.11 10.84
N PHE A 440 28.42 14.90 11.89
CA PHE A 440 28.76 14.42 13.23
C PHE A 440 28.26 15.38 14.32
N ILE A 441 28.43 15.02 15.59
CA ILE A 441 28.20 15.92 16.73
C ILE A 441 29.51 16.31 17.41
N SER A 442 29.65 17.58 17.77
CA SER A 442 30.82 18.14 18.46
C SER A 442 30.40 19.12 19.57
N GLU A 443 31.34 19.55 20.42
CA GLU A 443 31.05 20.54 21.47
C GLU A 443 30.46 21.82 20.85
N CYS A 444 29.37 22.32 21.43
CA CYS A 444 28.66 23.48 20.91
C CYS A 444 29.54 24.73 20.95
N ASP A 445 29.70 25.37 19.79
CA ASP A 445 30.47 26.58 19.61
C ASP A 445 29.71 27.53 18.67
N SER A 446 29.19 28.62 19.24
CA SER A 446 28.40 29.61 18.50
C SER A 446 29.19 30.33 17.39
N SER A 447 30.53 30.27 17.41
CA SER A 447 31.37 30.85 16.36
C SER A 447 31.47 29.96 15.11
N LYS A 448 31.22 28.66 15.23
CA LYS A 448 31.31 27.71 14.11
C LYS A 448 30.11 27.81 13.18
N ALA A 449 30.34 28.27 11.96
CA ALA A 449 29.33 28.25 10.90
C ALA A 449 28.88 26.82 10.52
N THR A 450 29.75 25.83 10.72
CA THR A 450 29.46 24.41 10.45
C THR A 450 28.41 23.81 11.39
N GLN A 451 28.16 24.44 12.55
CA GLN A 451 27.09 24.06 13.48
C GLN A 451 25.77 24.80 13.23
N LYS A 452 25.72 25.66 12.21
CA LYS A 452 24.51 26.37 11.81
C LYS A 452 23.81 25.64 10.66
N TRP A 453 22.52 25.42 10.83
CA TRP A 453 21.64 24.65 9.94
C TRP A 453 20.29 25.33 9.76
N GLU A 454 19.72 25.16 8.58
CA GLU A 454 18.35 25.54 8.24
C GLU A 454 17.54 24.29 7.93
N MET A 455 16.27 24.32 8.32
CA MET A 455 15.31 23.31 7.90
C MET A 455 14.31 23.96 6.95
N ASN A 456 14.40 23.59 5.67
CA ASN A 456 13.68 24.27 4.60
C ASN A 456 12.69 23.30 3.96
N ASN A 457 11.39 23.63 4.03
CA ASN A 457 10.34 22.79 3.46
C ASN A 457 10.57 22.59 1.96
N ILE A 458 10.56 21.34 1.51
CA ILE A 458 10.61 21.00 0.08
C ILE A 458 9.17 20.82 -0.40
N LEU A 459 8.68 21.80 -1.15
CA LEU A 459 7.40 21.69 -1.82
C LEU A 459 7.63 21.01 -3.17
N SER A 460 6.91 19.93 -3.40
CA SER A 460 6.86 19.30 -4.72
C SER A 460 6.22 20.31 -5.70
N VAL A 461 7.00 20.74 -6.69
CA VAL A 461 6.50 21.54 -7.83
C VAL A 461 6.01 20.59 -8.90
#